data_AF-A0A524PYF5-F1
#
_entry.id   AF-A0A524PYF5-F1
#
_cell.length_a   1.000
_cell.length_b   1.000
_cell.length_c   1.000
_cell.angle_alpha   90.00
_cell.angle_beta   90.00
_cell.angle_gamma   90.00
#
_symmetry.space_group_name_H-M   'P 1'
#
loop_
_entity.id
_entity.type
_entity.pdbx_description
1 polymer ?
#
loop_
_entity_poly.entity_id
_entity_poly.type
_entity_poly.pdbx_seq_one_letter_code
_entity_poly.pdbx_strand_id
1 'polypeptide(L)'
;MIRRLHLKKFGRFTGADFKFRPVTLFIGENESGKTTIFDAIFSAVCSLGERSVREKQISRRYGPPRERSCEIEWEGAPLEMGEDEFINLHAIRSGDMSVEIASGRTWLDKIKSSIFTGGIDPAKLRGELNRSAAEKGNFAHVNEMKERKSLLDAKRRDYELLLKKREELLKKRGEFQSRDRELASLGAGEGGHVALIRSLEEGLSLQKMIGERKHLGDILAHLARGEGLKRETEILSRFSDDRSPEIARLQNGIAAAEKAHAAEEARVGEISKNLKAKTALLEDARTEQSKKRPHVEVAAGLLGALRDAPLEVASRRVNPLGMAAAGAFLAAGVAGFFLTGRSGFRFDEFMGPVELGIAVLVVCAAIAILVIIFSIRPSGTNRRGSSEALVRNIRDEWRARTGGTLSSEGLDGIRL
;
A
#
# COMPACT_ATOMS: atom_id res chain seq x y z
N MET A 1 38.67 77.55 -56.82
CA MET A 1 38.38 78.91 -57.32
C MET A 1 37.01 79.34 -56.80
N ILE A 2 36.79 80.63 -56.50
CA ILE A 2 35.46 81.13 -56.12
C ILE A 2 34.55 81.15 -57.36
N ARG A 3 33.40 80.48 -57.32
CA ARG A 3 32.42 80.42 -58.42
C ARG A 3 31.28 81.43 -58.21
N ARG A 4 30.78 81.52 -56.98
CA ARG A 4 29.69 82.44 -56.62
C ARG A 4 29.85 82.91 -55.17
N LEU A 5 29.55 84.18 -54.92
CA LEU A 5 29.37 84.75 -53.59
C LEU A 5 27.90 85.11 -53.41
N HIS A 6 27.27 84.50 -52.41
CA HIS A 6 25.90 84.78 -52.02
C HIS A 6 25.91 85.61 -50.73
N LEU A 7 25.41 86.84 -50.78
CA LEU A 7 25.31 87.75 -49.65
C LEU A 7 23.87 87.79 -49.15
N LYS A 8 23.55 86.99 -48.14
CA LYS A 8 22.20 86.99 -47.51
C LYS A 8 21.95 88.33 -46.81
N LYS A 9 22.91 88.75 -45.98
CA LYS A 9 22.87 90.05 -45.28
C LYS A 9 24.29 90.48 -44.95
N PHE A 10 24.86 91.42 -45.72
CA PHE A 10 26.21 91.92 -45.50
C PHE A 10 26.34 93.37 -45.98
N GLY A 11 26.41 94.32 -45.04
CA GLY A 11 26.47 95.76 -45.34
C GLY A 11 25.27 96.24 -46.16
N ARG A 12 25.53 96.89 -47.30
CA ARG A 12 24.50 97.39 -48.22
C ARG A 12 23.79 96.28 -49.01
N PHE A 13 24.37 95.09 -49.08
CA PHE A 13 23.82 93.98 -49.86
C PHE A 13 22.95 93.07 -48.99
N THR A 14 21.69 92.90 -49.40
CA THR A 14 20.74 91.94 -48.82
C THR A 14 20.16 91.10 -49.94
N GLY A 15 20.38 89.78 -49.88
CA GLY A 15 19.97 88.84 -50.93
C GLY A 15 20.65 89.04 -52.28
N ALA A 16 21.93 89.43 -52.30
CA ALA A 16 22.66 89.68 -53.55
C ALA A 16 23.56 88.51 -53.96
N ASP A 17 23.62 88.24 -55.26
CA ASP A 17 24.39 87.15 -55.84
C ASP A 17 25.42 87.64 -56.85
N PHE A 18 26.69 87.30 -56.64
CA PHE A 18 27.79 87.64 -57.54
C PHE A 18 28.44 86.37 -58.10
N LYS A 19 28.40 86.22 -59.43
CA LYS A 19 29.06 85.11 -60.14
C LYS A 19 30.46 85.53 -60.55
N PHE A 20 31.45 84.70 -60.23
CA PHE A 20 32.85 84.96 -60.53
C PHE A 20 33.30 84.19 -61.77
N ARG A 21 34.18 84.82 -62.54
CA ARG A 21 34.95 84.26 -63.66
C ARG A 21 36.44 84.48 -63.40
N PRO A 22 37.36 83.87 -64.17
CA PRO A 22 38.81 83.96 -63.91
C PRO A 22 39.32 85.39 -63.71
N VAL A 23 38.71 86.34 -64.41
CA VAL A 23 38.85 87.77 -64.14
C VAL A 23 37.46 88.36 -63.93
N THR A 24 37.23 89.01 -62.79
CA THR A 24 35.97 89.68 -62.44
C THR A 24 36.29 91.10 -61.96
N LEU A 25 35.68 92.10 -62.59
CA LEU A 25 35.93 93.52 -62.29
C LEU A 25 34.68 94.17 -61.69
N PHE A 26 34.83 94.75 -60.49
CA PHE A 26 33.77 95.51 -59.82
C PHE A 26 34.04 97.01 -59.96
N ILE A 27 33.25 97.69 -60.80
CA ILE A 27 33.32 99.13 -61.04
C ILE A 27 32.08 99.81 -60.45
N GLY A 28 32.24 100.99 -59.87
CA GLY A 28 31.14 101.81 -59.41
C GLY A 28 31.64 103.09 -58.72
N GLU A 29 30.72 103.97 -58.37
CA GLU A 29 31.01 105.20 -57.61
C GLU A 29 31.59 104.89 -56.22
N ASN A 30 32.15 105.91 -55.56
CA ASN A 30 32.53 105.77 -54.15
C ASN A 30 31.31 105.32 -53.32
N GLU A 31 31.54 104.47 -52.33
CA GLU A 31 30.47 103.92 -51.47
C GLU A 31 29.43 103.03 -52.17
N SER A 32 29.69 102.60 -53.41
CA SER A 32 28.85 101.62 -54.13
C SER A 32 28.90 100.19 -53.57
N GLY A 33 29.63 99.96 -52.46
CA GLY A 33 29.76 98.63 -51.83
C GLY A 33 30.90 97.76 -52.36
N LYS A 34 31.83 98.28 -53.18
CA LYS A 34 32.98 97.49 -53.68
C LYS A 34 33.81 96.87 -52.54
N THR A 35 34.12 97.66 -51.52
CA THR A 35 34.84 97.21 -50.32
C THR A 35 34.04 96.17 -49.53
N THR A 36 32.71 96.26 -49.53
CA THR A 36 31.82 95.30 -48.87
C THR A 36 31.91 93.90 -49.49
N ILE A 37 32.06 93.81 -50.81
CA ILE A 37 32.27 92.52 -51.51
C ILE A 37 33.62 91.92 -51.09
N PHE A 38 34.67 92.73 -51.03
CA PHE A 38 35.99 92.28 -50.58
C PHE A 38 36.00 91.83 -49.12
N ASP A 39 35.37 92.60 -48.22
CA ASP A 39 35.26 92.27 -46.80
C ASP A 39 34.44 90.97 -46.58
N ALA A 40 33.42 90.73 -47.42
CA ALA A 40 32.64 89.49 -47.38
C ALA A 40 33.45 88.27 -47.85
N ILE A 41 34.25 88.41 -48.91
CA ILE A 41 35.16 87.34 -49.35
C ILE A 41 36.19 87.07 -48.24
N PHE A 42 36.80 88.11 -47.68
CA PHE A 42 37.76 87.99 -46.58
C PHE A 42 37.14 87.24 -45.39
N SER A 43 35.93 87.61 -44.96
CA SER A 43 35.24 86.96 -43.83
C SER A 43 34.84 85.51 -44.10
N ALA A 44 34.72 85.09 -45.36
CA ALA A 44 34.33 83.72 -45.71
C ALA A 44 35.54 82.82 -45.97
N VAL A 45 36.68 83.39 -46.39
CA VAL A 45 37.92 82.65 -46.71
C VAL A 45 38.83 82.54 -45.49
N CYS A 46 38.86 83.57 -44.64
CA CYS A 46 39.64 83.56 -43.41
C CYS A 46 38.78 83.10 -42.23
N SER A 47 39.30 82.15 -41.44
CA SER A 47 38.73 81.78 -40.15
C SER A 47 39.03 82.86 -39.11
N LEU A 48 38.26 83.94 -39.14
CA LEU A 48 38.46 85.11 -38.28
C LEU A 48 38.19 84.74 -36.82
N GLY A 49 39.24 84.72 -36.01
CA GLY A 49 39.09 84.65 -34.55
C GLY A 49 38.51 85.97 -34.02
N GLU A 50 37.62 85.91 -33.02
CA GLU A 50 36.94 87.09 -32.43
C GLU A 50 37.89 88.22 -31.97
N ARG A 51 39.19 87.93 -31.82
CA ARG A 51 40.21 88.88 -31.36
C ARG A 51 40.95 89.62 -32.47
N SER A 52 40.75 89.28 -33.74
CA SER A 52 41.42 89.94 -34.86
C SER A 52 41.11 91.43 -34.96
N VAL A 53 42.12 92.23 -35.31
CA VAL A 53 41.97 93.68 -35.54
C VAL A 53 41.05 93.94 -36.73
N ARG A 54 41.15 93.14 -37.79
CA ARG A 54 40.28 93.25 -38.98
C ARG A 54 38.88 92.77 -38.70
N GLU A 55 38.73 91.70 -37.92
CA GLU A 55 37.41 91.25 -37.47
C GLU A 55 36.67 92.35 -36.70
N LYS A 56 37.37 93.04 -35.78
CA LYS A 56 36.83 94.21 -35.08
C LYS A 56 36.45 95.35 -36.03
N GLN A 57 37.24 95.58 -37.08
CA GLN A 57 36.97 96.63 -38.06
C GLN A 57 35.74 96.30 -38.95
N ILE A 58 35.63 95.06 -39.43
CA ILE A 58 34.48 94.58 -40.21
C ILE A 58 33.23 94.61 -39.33
N SER A 59 33.33 94.14 -38.08
CA SER A 59 32.23 94.17 -37.11
C SER A 59 31.73 95.58 -36.80
N ARG A 60 32.63 96.58 -36.73
CA ARG A 60 32.24 98.00 -36.58
C ARG A 60 31.48 98.54 -37.79
N ARG A 61 31.76 98.04 -39.00
CA ARG A 61 31.17 98.54 -40.24
C ARG A 61 29.82 97.89 -40.56
N TYR A 62 29.68 96.60 -40.28
CA TYR A 62 28.55 95.80 -40.77
C TYR A 62 27.80 95.04 -39.67
N GLY A 63 28.19 95.18 -38.41
CA GLY A 63 27.61 94.47 -37.27
C GLY A 63 28.36 93.18 -36.91
N PRO A 64 28.03 92.57 -35.76
CA PRO A 64 28.71 91.40 -35.24
C PRO A 64 28.60 90.18 -36.18
N PRO A 65 29.50 89.17 -36.08
CA PRO A 65 29.51 87.99 -36.96
C PRO A 65 28.17 87.26 -37.07
N ARG A 66 27.33 87.28 -36.03
CA ARG A 66 26.01 86.64 -36.00
C ARG A 66 24.96 87.34 -36.86
N GLU A 67 25.15 88.62 -37.17
CA GLU A 67 24.18 89.43 -37.92
C GLU A 67 24.52 89.54 -39.41
N ARG A 68 25.73 89.09 -39.79
CA ARG A 68 26.23 89.08 -41.16
C ARG A 68 26.30 87.66 -41.70
N SER A 69 25.91 87.48 -42.95
CA SER A 69 25.82 86.17 -43.57
C SER A 69 26.23 86.24 -45.04
N CYS A 70 27.30 85.52 -45.35
CA CYS A 70 27.81 85.32 -46.71
C CYS A 70 28.22 83.86 -46.90
N GLU A 71 27.96 83.33 -48.10
CA GLU A 71 28.30 81.97 -48.48
C GLU A 71 29.06 81.99 -49.81
N ILE A 72 30.12 81.20 -49.91
CA ILE A 72 30.91 81.06 -51.12
C ILE A 72 30.68 79.67 -51.72
N GLU A 73 30.27 79.64 -52.98
CA GLU A 73 30.27 78.43 -53.80
C GLU A 73 31.66 78.30 -54.45
N TRP A 74 32.36 77.20 -54.15
CA TRP A 74 33.69 76.93 -54.67
C TRP A 74 33.63 75.99 -55.88
N GLU A 75 34.49 76.25 -56.86
CA GLU A 75 34.89 75.30 -57.89
C GLU A 75 36.19 74.63 -57.43
N GLY A 76 36.08 73.40 -56.91
CA GLY A 76 37.17 72.66 -56.28
C GLY A 76 37.15 72.69 -54.74
N ALA A 77 38.26 72.32 -54.11
CA ALA A 77 38.37 72.29 -52.66
C ALA A 77 38.21 73.72 -52.07
N PRO A 78 37.47 73.89 -50.96
CA PRO A 78 37.40 75.15 -50.23
C PRO A 78 38.79 75.61 -49.79
N LEU A 79 39.06 76.90 -49.93
CA LEU A 79 40.34 77.49 -49.53
C LEU A 79 40.15 78.14 -48.16
N GLU A 80 40.88 77.64 -47.17
CA GLU A 80 41.00 78.27 -45.85
C GLU A 80 42.43 78.78 -45.69
N MET A 81 42.59 80.05 -45.29
CA MET A 81 43.91 80.64 -45.08
C MET A 81 43.92 81.64 -43.93
N GLY A 82 45.11 81.90 -43.38
CA GLY A 82 45.29 82.90 -42.33
C GLY A 82 45.04 84.33 -42.83
N GLU A 83 44.73 85.23 -41.90
CA GLU A 83 44.44 86.64 -42.21
C GLU A 83 45.60 87.33 -42.92
N ASP A 84 46.83 87.15 -42.42
CA ASP A 84 48.04 87.77 -42.97
C ASP A 84 48.37 87.18 -44.35
N GLU A 85 48.13 85.88 -44.53
CA GLU A 85 48.33 85.19 -45.80
C GLU A 85 47.38 85.71 -46.88
N PHE A 86 46.10 85.90 -46.54
CA PHE A 86 45.11 86.45 -47.47
C PHE A 86 45.50 87.86 -47.94
N ILE A 87 45.99 88.70 -47.03
CA ILE A 87 46.33 90.09 -47.36
C ILE A 87 47.60 90.17 -48.20
N ASN A 88 48.62 89.43 -47.83
CA ASN A 88 49.89 89.45 -48.55
C ASN A 88 49.78 88.83 -49.95
N LEU A 89 48.92 87.81 -50.14
CA LEU A 89 48.78 87.12 -51.43
C LEU A 89 47.66 87.70 -52.32
N HIS A 90 46.56 88.15 -51.73
CA HIS A 90 45.34 88.49 -52.49
C HIS A 90 44.96 89.97 -52.44
N ALA A 91 45.61 90.80 -51.61
CA ALA A 91 45.31 92.23 -51.51
C ALA A 91 46.47 93.08 -52.02
N ILE A 92 46.55 93.28 -53.34
CA ILE A 92 47.48 94.28 -53.91
C ILE A 92 46.84 95.66 -53.74
N ARG A 93 47.33 96.44 -52.76
CA ARG A 93 46.92 97.84 -52.56
C ARG A 93 47.86 98.78 -53.31
N SER A 94 47.28 99.74 -54.04
CA SER A 94 48.05 100.84 -54.62
C SER A 94 48.63 101.70 -53.50
N GLY A 95 49.96 101.68 -53.32
CA GLY A 95 50.68 102.61 -52.44
C GLY A 95 51.28 102.01 -51.17
N ASP A 96 51.09 100.72 -50.88
CA ASP A 96 51.74 100.05 -49.75
C ASP A 96 52.16 98.63 -50.14
N MET A 97 53.46 98.44 -50.40
CA MET A 97 54.09 97.13 -50.66
C MET A 97 54.70 96.53 -49.38
N SER A 98 54.30 97.01 -48.19
CA SER A 98 54.73 96.39 -46.95
C SER A 98 54.01 95.05 -46.76
N VAL A 99 54.80 93.97 -46.76
CA VAL A 99 54.31 92.64 -46.39
C VAL A 99 54.15 92.64 -44.87
N GLU A 100 52.91 92.62 -44.38
CA GLU A 100 52.62 92.51 -42.95
C GLU A 100 52.80 91.05 -42.55
N ILE A 101 53.99 90.72 -42.02
CA ILE A 101 54.36 89.37 -41.60
C ILE A 101 54.17 89.27 -40.09
N ALA A 102 53.24 88.41 -39.65
CA ALA A 102 53.09 88.05 -38.24
C ALA A 102 54.44 87.67 -37.61
N SER A 103 54.63 88.16 -36.39
CA SER A 103 55.84 88.05 -35.58
C SER A 103 56.52 86.67 -35.61
N GLY A 104 57.50 86.54 -36.50
CA GLY A 104 58.39 85.39 -36.68
C GLY A 104 59.71 85.83 -37.32
N ARG A 105 60.27 86.96 -36.86
CA ARG A 105 61.56 87.50 -37.33
C ARG A 105 62.71 86.60 -36.90
N THR A 106 63.64 86.26 -37.80
CA THR A 106 65.08 86.60 -37.62
C THR A 106 66.01 86.17 -38.76
N TRP A 107 65.79 85.04 -39.44
CA TRP A 107 66.78 84.54 -40.41
C TRP A 107 66.68 85.26 -41.77
N LEU A 108 65.49 85.21 -42.39
CA LEU A 108 65.29 85.74 -43.74
C LEU A 108 65.49 87.26 -43.78
N ASP A 109 65.22 87.93 -42.66
CA ASP A 109 65.46 89.36 -42.50
C ASP A 109 66.95 89.70 -42.38
N LYS A 110 67.75 88.85 -41.71
CA LYS A 110 69.22 89.00 -41.66
C LYS A 110 69.88 88.74 -43.01
N ILE A 111 69.41 87.73 -43.74
CA ILE A 111 69.93 87.43 -45.08
C ILE A 111 69.54 88.54 -46.06
N LYS A 112 68.28 89.00 -46.06
CA LYS A 112 67.86 90.10 -46.93
C LYS A 112 68.59 91.40 -46.59
N SER A 113 68.68 91.78 -45.31
CA SER A 113 69.46 92.97 -44.93
C SER A 113 70.93 92.82 -45.31
N SER A 114 71.59 91.71 -45.00
CA SER A 114 72.99 91.47 -45.39
C SER A 114 73.22 91.48 -46.91
N ILE A 115 72.26 91.01 -47.70
CA ILE A 115 72.33 91.07 -49.17
C ILE A 115 72.23 92.50 -49.66
N PHE A 116 71.33 93.30 -49.07
CA PHE A 116 71.02 94.65 -49.55
C PHE A 116 71.90 95.77 -48.97
N THR A 117 72.60 95.58 -47.83
CA THR A 117 73.48 96.62 -47.24
C THR A 117 74.98 96.40 -47.34
N GLY A 118 75.51 95.26 -47.82
CA GLY A 118 76.97 95.09 -47.86
C GLY A 118 77.57 93.91 -48.63
N GLY A 119 76.77 93.13 -49.37
CA GLY A 119 77.24 91.90 -50.01
C GLY A 119 77.36 90.73 -49.02
N ILE A 120 77.14 89.51 -49.53
CA ILE A 120 77.19 88.29 -48.70
C ILE A 120 78.66 87.93 -48.43
N ASP A 121 79.07 87.89 -47.17
CA ASP A 121 80.30 87.22 -46.73
C ASP A 121 80.00 85.73 -46.46
N PRO A 122 80.42 84.81 -47.35
CA PRO A 122 80.11 83.39 -47.22
C PRO A 122 80.74 82.78 -45.96
N ALA A 123 81.84 83.34 -45.45
CA ALA A 123 82.52 82.82 -44.27
C ALA A 123 81.72 83.11 -42.99
N LYS A 124 81.14 84.31 -42.87
CA LYS A 124 80.24 84.65 -41.77
C LYS A 124 78.95 83.84 -41.82
N LEU A 125 78.34 83.72 -43.00
CA LEU A 125 77.12 82.93 -43.17
C LEU A 125 77.35 81.47 -42.78
N ARG A 126 78.46 80.86 -43.21
CA ARG A 126 78.84 79.50 -42.80
C ARG A 126 79.01 79.38 -41.29
N GLY A 127 79.58 80.38 -40.63
CA GLY A 127 79.73 80.42 -39.18
C GLY A 127 78.39 80.46 -38.43
N GLU A 128 77.45 81.27 -38.90
CA GLU A 128 76.10 81.35 -38.32
C GLU A 128 75.29 80.06 -38.59
N LEU A 129 75.37 79.53 -39.81
CA LEU A 129 74.73 78.25 -40.16
C LEU A 129 75.27 77.09 -39.33
N ASN A 130 76.59 77.01 -39.12
CA ASN A 130 77.19 75.99 -38.28
C ASN A 130 76.80 76.12 -36.80
N ARG A 131 76.55 77.35 -36.31
CA ARG A 131 76.04 77.57 -34.95
C ARG A 131 74.56 77.19 -34.84
N SER A 132 73.74 77.51 -35.84
CA SER A 132 72.33 77.11 -35.89
C SER A 132 72.15 75.61 -36.07
N ALA A 133 73.07 74.95 -36.80
CA ALA A 133 73.09 73.49 -36.95
C ALA A 133 73.79 72.77 -35.78
N ALA A 134 74.35 73.50 -34.81
CA ALA A 134 75.03 72.87 -33.68
C ALA A 134 74.02 72.16 -32.78
N GLU A 135 74.31 70.89 -32.46
CA GLU A 135 73.52 70.06 -31.55
C GLU A 135 73.84 70.31 -30.06
N LYS A 136 74.84 71.16 -29.78
CA LYS A 136 75.33 71.48 -28.44
C LYS A 136 75.43 73.00 -28.27
N GLY A 137 74.98 73.51 -27.12
CA GLY A 137 75.00 74.94 -26.79
C GLY A 137 73.78 75.36 -25.97
N ASN A 138 73.62 76.69 -25.79
CA ASN A 138 72.49 77.32 -25.11
C ASN A 138 71.58 78.05 -26.12
N PHE A 139 71.22 77.35 -27.19
CA PHE A 139 70.28 77.85 -28.21
C PHE A 139 68.87 77.32 -27.93
N ALA A 140 67.85 78.08 -28.32
CA ALA A 140 66.44 77.72 -28.06
C ALA A 140 66.08 76.32 -28.60
N HIS A 141 66.49 75.99 -29.83
CA HIS A 141 66.22 74.68 -30.44
C HIS A 141 66.97 73.53 -29.76
N VAL A 142 68.19 73.77 -29.26
CA VAL A 142 68.96 72.76 -28.50
C VAL A 142 68.34 72.50 -27.13
N ASN A 143 67.86 73.55 -26.47
CA ASN A 143 67.17 73.42 -25.18
C ASN A 143 65.82 72.72 -25.34
N GLU A 144 65.05 73.07 -26.38
CA GLU A 144 63.81 72.38 -26.73
C GLU A 144 64.07 70.89 -27.07
N MET A 145 65.14 70.58 -27.81
CA MET A 145 65.53 69.20 -28.08
C MET A 145 65.87 68.43 -26.80
N LYS A 146 66.60 69.04 -25.86
CA LYS A 146 66.93 68.43 -24.57
C LYS A 146 65.68 68.16 -23.73
N GLU A 147 64.75 69.11 -23.69
CA GLU A 147 63.47 68.97 -22.98
C GLU A 147 62.59 67.88 -23.62
N ARG A 148 62.49 67.84 -24.95
CA ARG A 148 61.77 66.77 -25.64
C ARG A 148 62.41 65.40 -25.41
N LYS A 149 63.74 65.31 -25.36
CA LYS A 149 64.46 64.07 -25.02
C LYS A 149 64.18 63.63 -23.58
N SER A 150 64.25 64.54 -22.62
CA SER A 150 63.97 64.20 -21.21
C SER A 150 62.52 63.78 -21.01
N LEU A 151 61.56 64.42 -21.70
CA LEU A 151 60.15 64.02 -21.73
C LEU A 151 59.98 62.63 -22.35
N LEU A 152 60.67 62.34 -23.46
CA LEU A 152 60.63 61.03 -24.10
C LEU A 152 61.19 59.93 -23.19
N ASP A 153 62.29 60.19 -22.48
CA ASP A 153 62.87 59.27 -21.51
C ASP A 153 61.99 59.07 -20.28
N ALA A 154 61.30 60.12 -19.81
CA ALA A 154 60.28 60.00 -18.76
C ALA A 154 59.11 59.13 -19.23
N LYS A 155 58.58 59.38 -20.44
CA LYS A 155 57.48 58.59 -21.00
C LYS A 155 57.86 57.13 -21.26
N ARG A 156 59.11 56.85 -21.66
CA ARG A 156 59.63 55.48 -21.78
C ARG A 156 59.64 54.75 -20.43
N ARG A 157 60.11 55.41 -19.37
CA ARG A 157 60.09 54.84 -18.02
C ARG A 157 58.68 54.58 -17.51
N ASP A 158 57.75 55.52 -17.75
CA ASP A 158 56.34 55.34 -17.41
C ASP A 158 55.73 54.14 -18.16
N TYR A 159 56.04 54.01 -19.45
CA TYR A 159 55.57 52.89 -20.26
C TYR A 159 56.09 51.54 -19.76
N GLU A 160 57.37 51.44 -19.41
CA GLU A 160 57.96 50.23 -18.82
C GLU A 160 57.32 49.86 -17.47
N LEU A 161 57.03 50.85 -16.61
CA LEU A 161 56.33 50.63 -15.35
C LEU A 161 54.90 50.13 -15.57
N LEU A 162 54.19 50.69 -16.56
CA LEU A 162 52.84 50.24 -16.92
C LEU A 162 52.84 48.83 -17.48
N LEU A 163 53.85 48.45 -18.28
CA LEU A 163 54.00 47.08 -18.76
C LEU A 163 54.20 46.09 -17.60
N LYS A 164 55.09 46.40 -16.65
CA LYS A 164 55.30 45.56 -15.45
C LYS A 164 54.01 45.41 -14.64
N LYS A 165 53.28 46.50 -14.40
CA LYS A 165 51.98 46.46 -13.71
C LYS A 165 50.96 45.61 -14.46
N ARG A 166 50.91 45.70 -15.79
CA ARG A 166 50.02 44.87 -16.62
C ARG A 166 50.34 43.39 -16.46
N GLU A 167 51.61 43.02 -16.52
CA GLU A 167 52.04 41.63 -16.35
C GLU A 167 51.71 41.08 -14.96
N GLU A 168 51.94 41.87 -13.91
CA GLU A 168 51.55 41.51 -12.54
C GLU A 168 50.04 41.30 -12.39
N LEU A 169 49.23 42.19 -12.97
CA LEU A 169 47.77 42.06 -12.95
C LEU A 169 47.29 40.83 -13.74
N LEU A 170 47.94 40.50 -14.86
CA LEU A 170 47.61 39.29 -15.62
C LEU A 170 47.96 38.02 -14.83
N LYS A 171 49.10 37.98 -14.14
CA LYS A 171 49.47 36.88 -13.23
C LYS A 171 48.46 36.72 -12.11
N LYS A 172 48.13 37.82 -11.41
CA LYS A 172 47.11 37.83 -10.35
C LYS A 172 45.75 37.34 -10.86
N ARG A 173 45.33 37.77 -12.06
CA ARG A 173 44.08 37.29 -12.67
C ARG A 173 44.11 35.79 -12.95
N GLY A 174 45.24 35.27 -13.43
CA GLY A 174 45.42 33.82 -13.62
C GLY A 174 45.32 33.04 -12.31
N GLU A 175 45.97 33.53 -11.25
CA GLU A 175 45.88 32.93 -9.91
C GLU A 175 44.44 32.98 -9.35
N PHE A 176 43.74 34.10 -9.50
CA PHE A 176 42.34 34.22 -9.11
C PHE A 176 41.46 33.21 -9.87
N GLN A 177 41.64 33.08 -11.17
CA GLN A 177 40.87 32.12 -11.97
C GLN A 177 41.14 30.67 -11.56
N SER A 178 42.38 30.33 -11.20
CA SER A 178 42.72 29.01 -10.67
C SER A 178 42.06 28.77 -9.31
N ARG A 179 42.09 29.76 -8.40
CA ARG A 179 41.40 29.68 -7.10
C ARG A 179 39.89 29.59 -7.26
N ASP A 180 39.28 30.31 -8.19
CA ASP A 180 37.84 30.22 -8.47
C ASP A 180 37.45 28.83 -8.98
N ARG A 181 38.29 28.21 -9.82
CA ARG A 181 38.08 26.81 -10.26
C ARG A 181 38.21 25.83 -9.10
N GLU A 182 39.18 26.03 -8.22
CA GLU A 182 39.36 25.20 -7.02
C GLU A 182 38.15 25.33 -6.09
N LEU A 183 37.70 26.55 -5.80
CA LEU A 183 36.48 26.82 -5.02
C LEU A 183 35.24 26.18 -5.65
N ALA A 184 35.07 26.28 -6.97
CA ALA A 184 33.97 25.62 -7.67
C ALA A 184 34.03 24.09 -7.53
N SER A 185 35.23 23.50 -7.59
CA SER A 185 35.43 22.06 -7.42
C SER A 185 35.14 21.60 -5.98
N LEU A 186 35.56 22.39 -4.98
CA LEU A 186 35.27 22.14 -3.56
C LEU A 186 33.78 22.27 -3.27
N GLY A 187 33.10 23.31 -3.79
CA GLY A 187 31.66 23.48 -3.65
C GLY A 187 30.85 22.36 -4.29
N ALA A 188 31.31 21.82 -5.44
CA ALA A 188 30.72 20.62 -6.03
C ALA A 188 30.91 19.37 -5.13
N GLY A 189 32.09 19.24 -4.51
CA GLY A 189 32.37 18.20 -3.52
C GLY A 189 31.47 18.30 -2.28
N GLU A 190 31.31 19.50 -1.71
CA GLU A 190 30.40 19.77 -0.59
C GLU A 190 28.95 19.43 -0.94
N GLY A 191 28.48 19.80 -2.14
CA GLY A 191 27.15 19.41 -2.62
C GLY A 191 26.97 17.89 -2.69
N GLY A 192 28.00 17.16 -3.11
CA GLY A 192 28.04 15.70 -3.07
C GLY A 192 27.97 15.13 -1.64
N HIS A 193 28.72 15.71 -0.70
CA HIS A 193 28.68 15.31 0.71
C HIS A 193 27.33 15.59 1.37
N VAL A 194 26.69 16.72 1.08
CA VAL A 194 25.34 17.05 1.59
C VAL A 194 24.31 16.06 1.06
N ALA A 195 24.37 15.70 -0.23
CA ALA A 195 23.50 14.68 -0.80
C ALA A 195 23.72 13.31 -0.15
N LEU A 196 24.98 12.94 0.13
CA LEU A 196 25.32 11.70 0.82
C LEU A 196 24.77 11.69 2.26
N ILE A 197 24.98 12.77 3.03
CA ILE A 197 24.46 12.92 4.38
C ILE A 197 22.93 12.76 4.38
N ARG A 198 22.23 13.44 3.47
CA ARG A 198 20.77 13.32 3.35
C ARG A 198 20.33 11.88 3.05
N SER A 199 21.02 11.18 2.16
CA SER A 199 20.70 9.77 1.86
C SER A 199 20.93 8.85 3.07
N LEU A 200 21.95 9.12 3.88
CA LEU A 200 22.25 8.38 5.10
C LEU A 200 21.22 8.66 6.20
N GLU A 201 20.76 9.91 6.33
CA GLU A 201 19.69 10.29 7.25
C GLU A 201 18.36 9.62 6.88
N GLU A 202 18.01 9.61 5.58
CA GLU A 202 16.84 8.89 5.07
C GLU A 202 16.94 7.38 5.35
N GLY A 203 18.13 6.78 5.15
CA GLY A 203 18.40 5.37 5.49
C GLY A 203 18.27 5.07 7.00
N LEU A 204 18.80 5.95 7.86
CA LEU A 204 18.68 5.84 9.32
C LEU A 204 17.22 5.95 9.78
N SER A 205 16.46 6.85 9.17
CA SER A 205 15.02 7.01 9.45
C SER A 205 14.25 5.73 9.12
N LEU A 206 14.49 5.15 7.94
CA LEU A 206 13.88 3.88 7.55
C LEU A 206 14.27 2.74 8.50
N GLN A 207 15.54 2.69 8.92
CA GLN A 207 16.01 1.66 9.85
C GLN A 207 15.34 1.78 11.23
N LYS A 208 15.12 3.02 11.72
CA LYS A 208 14.33 3.26 12.94
C LYS A 208 12.90 2.78 12.79
N MET A 209 12.23 3.13 11.68
CA MET A 209 10.85 2.67 11.41
C MET A 209 10.75 1.14 11.32
N ILE A 210 11.73 0.48 10.70
CA ILE A 210 11.79 -1.00 10.67
C ILE A 210 11.96 -1.56 12.08
N GLY A 211 12.83 -0.97 12.89
CA GLY A 211 13.02 -1.33 14.29
C GLY A 211 11.74 -1.18 15.12
N GLU A 212 11.05 -0.05 15.01
CA GLU A 212 9.77 0.21 15.67
C GLU A 212 8.69 -0.77 15.21
N ARG A 213 8.57 -1.02 13.91
CA ARG A 213 7.61 -1.99 13.37
C ARG A 213 7.88 -3.41 13.88
N LYS A 214 9.16 -3.81 13.96
CA LYS A 214 9.55 -5.09 14.53
C LYS A 214 9.19 -5.17 16.01
N HIS A 215 9.50 -4.12 16.78
CA HIS A 215 9.14 -4.05 18.20
C HIS A 215 7.63 -4.12 18.44
N LEU A 216 6.83 -3.39 17.66
CA LEU A 216 5.37 -3.47 17.70
C LEU A 216 4.87 -4.87 17.31
N GLY A 217 5.50 -5.51 16.30
CA GLY A 217 5.21 -6.89 15.93
C GLY A 217 5.48 -7.87 17.07
N ASP A 218 6.59 -7.71 17.78
CA ASP A 218 6.93 -8.51 18.95
C ASP A 218 5.92 -8.31 20.08
N ILE A 219 5.51 -7.06 20.37
CA ILE A 219 4.45 -6.74 21.34
C ILE A 219 3.13 -7.42 20.96
N LEU A 220 2.73 -7.34 19.70
CA LEU A 220 1.51 -8.00 19.21
C LEU A 220 1.60 -9.53 19.34
N ALA A 221 2.76 -10.13 19.05
CA ALA A 221 2.97 -11.56 19.24
C ALA A 221 2.93 -11.98 20.72
N HIS A 222 3.42 -11.12 21.62
CA HIS A 222 3.30 -11.33 23.07
C HIS A 222 1.85 -11.19 23.55
N LEU A 223 1.10 -10.19 23.06
CA LEU A 223 -0.32 -10.04 23.35
C LEU A 223 -1.14 -11.22 22.86
N ALA A 224 -0.92 -11.67 21.62
CA ALA A 224 -1.58 -12.84 21.05
C ALA A 224 -1.29 -14.12 21.85
N ARG A 225 -0.03 -14.31 22.29
CA ARG A 225 0.33 -15.40 23.23
C ARG A 225 -0.38 -15.25 24.58
N GLY A 226 -0.45 -14.05 25.12
CA GLY A 226 -1.17 -13.76 26.36
C GLY A 226 -2.67 -14.06 26.26
N GLU A 227 -3.30 -13.72 25.13
CA GLU A 227 -4.70 -14.09 24.86
C GLU A 227 -4.87 -15.61 24.68
N GLY A 228 -3.95 -16.28 23.98
CA GLY A 228 -3.93 -17.72 23.84
C GLY A 228 -3.86 -18.42 25.21
N LEU A 229 -2.90 -18.00 26.05
CA LEU A 229 -2.75 -18.48 27.42
C LEU A 229 -3.98 -18.17 28.27
N LYS A 230 -4.60 -16.98 28.13
CA LYS A 230 -5.86 -16.66 28.81
C LYS A 230 -6.96 -17.63 28.42
N ARG A 231 -7.15 -17.90 27.12
CA ARG A 231 -8.14 -18.88 26.65
C ARG A 231 -7.83 -20.28 27.15
N GLU A 232 -6.56 -20.69 27.16
CA GLU A 232 -6.15 -21.97 27.75
C GLU A 232 -6.46 -22.03 29.24
N THR A 233 -6.17 -20.97 30.01
CA THR A 233 -6.53 -20.92 31.44
C THR A 233 -8.04 -20.90 31.66
N GLU A 234 -8.82 -20.31 30.76
CA GLU A 234 -10.29 -20.27 30.82
C GLU A 234 -10.92 -21.60 30.39
N ILE A 235 -10.24 -22.37 29.54
CA ILE A 235 -10.60 -23.76 29.25
C ILE A 235 -10.23 -24.64 30.45
N LEU A 236 -9.03 -24.48 31.02
CA LEU A 236 -8.54 -25.24 32.16
C LEU A 236 -9.30 -24.92 33.45
N SER A 237 -9.85 -23.71 33.61
CA SER A 237 -10.71 -23.37 34.74
C SER A 237 -12.00 -24.20 34.78
N ARG A 238 -12.48 -24.70 33.63
CA ARG A 238 -13.60 -25.67 33.58
C ARG A 238 -13.25 -27.05 34.16
N PHE A 239 -11.96 -27.30 34.37
CA PHE A 239 -11.42 -28.50 35.01
C PHE A 239 -10.87 -28.21 36.42
N SER A 240 -11.10 -27.01 36.98
CA SER A 240 -10.66 -26.69 38.35
C SER A 240 -11.50 -27.36 39.43
N ASP A 241 -12.73 -27.75 39.09
CA ASP A 241 -13.59 -28.48 40.02
C ASP A 241 -13.12 -29.94 40.07
N ASP A 242 -12.62 -30.35 41.22
CA ASP A 242 -12.19 -31.72 41.47
C ASP A 242 -13.39 -32.67 41.32
N ARG A 243 -13.47 -33.35 40.16
CA ARG A 243 -14.49 -34.35 39.85
C ARG A 243 -14.12 -35.76 40.33
N SER A 244 -13.00 -35.93 41.03
CA SER A 244 -12.63 -37.19 41.69
C SER A 244 -13.76 -37.80 42.53
N PRO A 245 -14.56 -37.05 43.32
CA PRO A 245 -15.70 -37.63 44.04
C PRO A 245 -16.84 -38.10 43.12
N GLU A 246 -17.06 -37.47 41.97
CA GLU A 246 -18.08 -37.89 40.99
C GLU A 246 -17.65 -39.16 40.26
N ILE A 247 -16.37 -39.25 39.88
CA ILE A 247 -15.77 -40.44 39.28
C ILE A 247 -15.80 -41.63 40.26
N ALA A 248 -15.47 -41.40 41.54
CA ALA A 248 -15.56 -42.43 42.58
C ALA A 248 -17.00 -42.94 42.78
N ARG A 249 -18.00 -42.07 42.69
CA ARG A 249 -19.42 -42.46 42.72
C ARG A 249 -19.82 -43.29 41.52
N LEU A 250 -19.40 -42.91 40.31
CA LEU A 250 -19.69 -43.67 39.09
C LEU A 250 -19.00 -45.03 39.09
N GLN A 251 -17.75 -45.13 39.55
CA GLN A 251 -17.03 -46.40 39.69
C GLN A 251 -17.71 -47.33 40.70
N ASN A 252 -18.14 -46.80 41.86
CA ASN A 252 -18.91 -47.57 42.83
C ASN A 252 -20.28 -48.02 42.28
N GLY A 253 -20.91 -47.18 41.44
CA GLY A 253 -22.14 -47.53 40.72
C GLY A 253 -21.94 -48.64 39.71
N ILE A 254 -20.85 -48.61 38.94
CA ILE A 254 -20.48 -49.67 37.99
C ILE A 254 -20.23 -50.99 38.73
N ALA A 255 -19.45 -50.97 39.82
CA ALA A 255 -19.19 -52.17 40.61
C ALA A 255 -20.46 -52.78 41.25
N ALA A 256 -21.43 -51.94 41.62
CA ALA A 256 -22.72 -52.40 42.10
C ALA A 256 -23.59 -53.01 40.98
N ALA A 257 -23.59 -52.40 39.80
CA ALA A 257 -24.29 -52.90 38.62
C ALA A 257 -23.71 -54.23 38.12
N GLU A 258 -22.38 -54.39 38.13
CA GLU A 258 -21.71 -55.65 37.78
C GLU A 258 -22.07 -56.77 38.75
N LYS A 259 -22.12 -56.50 40.06
CA LYS A 259 -22.60 -57.48 41.05
C LYS A 259 -24.06 -57.89 40.82
N ALA A 260 -24.92 -56.94 40.47
CA ALA A 260 -26.32 -57.23 40.16
C ALA A 260 -26.46 -58.06 38.87
N HIS A 261 -25.67 -57.75 37.84
CA HIS A 261 -25.63 -58.52 36.60
C HIS A 261 -25.16 -59.96 36.83
N ALA A 262 -24.08 -60.16 37.60
CA ALA A 262 -23.58 -61.49 37.95
C ALA A 262 -24.61 -62.30 38.76
N ALA A 263 -25.38 -61.65 39.64
CA ALA A 263 -26.46 -62.30 40.39
C ALA A 263 -27.61 -62.76 39.48
N GLU A 264 -27.97 -61.97 38.45
CA GLU A 264 -29.00 -62.38 37.49
C GLU A 264 -28.51 -63.41 36.47
N GLU A 265 -27.25 -63.37 36.05
CA GLU A 265 -26.66 -64.46 35.26
C GLU A 265 -26.67 -65.79 36.03
N ALA A 266 -26.43 -65.78 37.34
CA ALA A 266 -26.55 -66.96 38.18
C ALA A 266 -27.98 -67.51 38.21
N ARG A 267 -29.00 -66.63 38.31
CA ARG A 267 -30.42 -67.02 38.22
C ARG A 267 -30.78 -67.60 36.86
N VAL A 268 -30.32 -67.00 35.76
CA VAL A 268 -30.52 -67.52 34.41
C VAL A 268 -29.86 -68.90 34.25
N GLY A 269 -28.67 -69.08 34.83
CA GLY A 269 -27.98 -70.38 34.88
C GLY A 269 -28.81 -71.46 35.59
N GLU A 270 -29.43 -71.12 36.72
CA GLU A 270 -30.28 -72.03 37.52
C GLU A 270 -31.59 -72.39 36.80
N ILE A 271 -32.22 -71.40 36.14
CA ILE A 271 -33.40 -71.62 35.29
C ILE A 271 -33.05 -72.51 34.09
N SER A 272 -31.88 -72.32 33.47
CA SER A 272 -31.44 -73.16 32.35
C SER A 272 -31.20 -74.63 32.77
N LYS A 273 -30.68 -74.86 33.98
CA LYS A 273 -30.52 -76.21 34.54
C LYS A 273 -31.86 -76.88 34.79
N ASN A 274 -32.83 -76.14 35.34
CA ASN A 274 -34.19 -76.63 35.53
C ASN A 274 -34.93 -76.91 34.21
N LEU A 275 -34.68 -76.11 33.17
CA LEU A 275 -35.19 -76.38 31.81
C LEU A 275 -34.57 -77.64 31.21
N LYS A 276 -33.25 -77.84 31.33
CA LYS A 276 -32.57 -79.06 30.87
C LYS A 276 -33.09 -80.33 31.57
N ALA A 277 -33.35 -80.25 32.87
CA ALA A 277 -33.94 -81.35 33.63
C ALA A 277 -35.37 -81.69 33.17
N LYS A 278 -36.19 -80.68 32.86
CA LYS A 278 -37.54 -80.88 32.33
C LYS A 278 -37.56 -81.38 30.88
N THR A 279 -36.60 -80.98 30.04
CA THR A 279 -36.49 -81.51 28.67
C THR A 279 -36.01 -82.96 28.65
N ALA A 280 -35.16 -83.38 29.59
CA ALA A 280 -34.76 -84.78 29.74
C ALA A 280 -35.96 -85.68 30.11
N LEU A 281 -36.82 -85.22 31.02
CA LEU A 281 -38.08 -85.93 31.36
C LEU A 281 -39.06 -86.03 30.17
N LEU A 282 -39.03 -85.07 29.24
CA LEU A 282 -39.84 -85.11 28.01
C LEU A 282 -39.30 -86.06 26.95
N GLU A 283 -37.97 -86.26 26.87
CA GLU A 283 -37.35 -87.24 25.98
C GLU A 283 -37.58 -88.69 26.48
N ASP A 284 -37.54 -88.91 27.80
CA ASP A 284 -37.91 -90.19 28.40
C ASP A 284 -39.39 -90.56 28.16
N ALA A 285 -40.28 -89.56 28.13
CA ALA A 285 -41.68 -89.78 27.76
C ALA A 285 -41.87 -90.08 26.26
N ARG A 286 -41.02 -89.54 25.38
CA ARG A 286 -41.08 -89.78 23.92
C ARG A 286 -40.51 -91.14 23.52
N THR A 287 -39.51 -91.63 24.23
CA THR A 287 -38.92 -92.96 23.97
C THR A 287 -39.87 -94.09 24.40
N GLU A 288 -40.63 -93.93 25.49
CA GLU A 288 -41.76 -94.80 25.87
C GLU A 288 -42.88 -94.83 24.81
N GLN A 289 -43.20 -93.69 24.19
CA GLN A 289 -44.25 -93.58 23.17
C GLN A 289 -43.85 -94.19 21.81
N SER A 290 -42.56 -94.24 21.50
CA SER A 290 -42.03 -94.83 20.24
C SER A 290 -42.10 -96.36 20.19
N LYS A 291 -42.14 -97.04 21.35
CA LYS A 291 -42.20 -98.52 21.45
C LYS A 291 -43.62 -99.11 21.28
N LYS A 292 -44.67 -98.27 21.25
CA LYS A 292 -46.09 -98.70 21.12
C LYS A 292 -46.72 -98.40 19.75
N ARG A 293 -45.97 -97.88 18.77
CA ARG A 293 -46.49 -97.43 17.46
C ARG A 293 -46.88 -98.51 16.41
N PRO A 294 -46.30 -99.72 16.33
CA PRO A 294 -46.73 -100.68 15.30
C PRO A 294 -48.05 -101.40 15.64
N HIS A 295 -48.64 -101.18 16.82
CA HIS A 295 -49.92 -101.77 17.24
C HIS A 295 -51.14 -100.84 17.05
N VAL A 296 -50.93 -99.57 16.69
CA VAL A 296 -52.00 -98.56 16.55
C VAL A 296 -52.49 -98.43 15.10
N GLU A 297 -51.67 -98.78 14.10
CA GLU A 297 -52.06 -98.71 12.68
C GLU A 297 -52.89 -99.91 12.20
N VAL A 298 -52.81 -101.08 12.87
CA VAL A 298 -53.67 -102.25 12.57
C VAL A 298 -55.05 -102.12 13.26
N ALA A 299 -55.15 -101.37 14.36
CA ALA A 299 -56.41 -101.07 15.05
C ALA A 299 -57.27 -100.01 14.32
N ALA A 300 -56.65 -99.12 13.53
CA ALA A 300 -57.35 -98.10 12.76
C ALA A 300 -58.09 -98.67 11.51
N GLY A 301 -57.65 -99.80 10.96
CA GLY A 301 -58.30 -100.47 9.82
C GLY A 301 -59.55 -101.30 10.18
N LEU A 302 -59.67 -101.73 11.44
CA LEU A 302 -60.83 -102.51 11.95
C LEU A 302 -61.93 -101.62 12.56
N LEU A 303 -61.62 -100.35 12.87
CA LEU A 303 -62.57 -99.34 13.36
C LEU A 303 -63.45 -98.72 12.25
N GLY A 304 -63.14 -98.96 10.97
CA GLY A 304 -63.95 -98.52 9.83
C GLY A 304 -65.19 -99.39 9.54
N ALA A 305 -65.20 -100.65 9.99
CA ALA A 305 -66.28 -101.62 9.72
C ALA A 305 -67.31 -101.77 10.86
N LEU A 306 -67.19 -101.00 11.95
CA LEU A 306 -68.09 -101.04 13.12
C LEU A 306 -68.85 -99.71 13.33
N ARG A 307 -68.95 -98.87 12.29
CA ARG A 307 -69.60 -97.55 12.33
C ARG A 307 -71.12 -97.57 12.05
N ASP A 308 -71.71 -98.73 11.73
CA ASP A 308 -73.14 -98.89 11.43
C ASP A 308 -73.92 -99.74 12.45
N ALA A 309 -73.81 -99.42 13.74
CA ALA A 309 -74.81 -99.81 14.74
C ALA A 309 -74.92 -98.70 15.80
N PRO A 310 -76.15 -98.23 16.12
CA PRO A 310 -76.37 -97.08 16.99
C PRO A 310 -76.23 -97.49 18.45
N LEU A 311 -75.87 -96.52 19.28
CA LEU A 311 -75.92 -96.43 20.76
C LEU A 311 -74.63 -95.70 21.22
N GLU A 312 -74.57 -94.90 22.27
CA GLU A 312 -75.51 -94.04 22.98
C GLU A 312 -74.63 -93.25 23.96
N VAL A 313 -75.13 -92.13 24.47
CA VAL A 313 -74.38 -91.11 25.22
C VAL A 313 -74.11 -91.54 26.66
N ALA A 314 -72.84 -91.55 27.10
CA ALA A 314 -72.45 -91.61 28.51
C ALA A 314 -71.95 -90.24 28.99
N SER A 315 -72.90 -89.34 29.30
CA SER A 315 -72.62 -88.07 29.96
C SER A 315 -72.30 -88.29 31.44
N ARG A 316 -71.09 -87.93 31.89
CA ARG A 316 -70.79 -87.78 33.32
C ARG A 316 -71.50 -86.56 33.87
N ARG A 317 -72.56 -86.75 34.67
CA ARG A 317 -73.18 -85.67 35.44
C ARG A 317 -72.39 -85.43 36.72
N VAL A 318 -71.71 -84.30 36.78
CA VAL A 318 -71.25 -83.71 38.05
C VAL A 318 -72.49 -83.16 38.74
N ASN A 319 -72.70 -83.50 40.01
CA ASN A 319 -73.85 -83.01 40.76
C ASN A 319 -73.70 -81.49 40.96
N PRO A 320 -74.53 -80.62 40.31
CA PRO A 320 -74.30 -79.17 40.29
C PRO A 320 -74.37 -78.54 41.69
N LEU A 321 -75.09 -79.17 42.61
CA LEU A 321 -75.16 -78.75 44.02
C LEU A 321 -73.83 -78.89 44.76
N GLY A 322 -73.01 -79.90 44.47
CA GLY A 322 -71.70 -80.09 45.11
C GLY A 322 -70.67 -79.05 44.66
N MET A 323 -70.71 -78.68 43.37
CA MET A 323 -69.87 -77.61 42.81
C MET A 323 -70.31 -76.21 43.31
N ALA A 324 -71.62 -75.96 43.39
CA ALA A 324 -72.14 -74.72 43.95
C ALA A 324 -71.79 -74.57 45.44
N ALA A 325 -71.86 -75.65 46.23
CA ALA A 325 -71.47 -75.64 47.64
C ALA A 325 -69.97 -75.38 47.81
N ALA A 326 -69.10 -76.02 47.02
CA ALA A 326 -67.65 -75.76 47.07
C ALA A 326 -67.31 -74.30 46.69
N GLY A 327 -67.99 -73.75 45.67
CA GLY A 327 -67.87 -72.33 45.31
C GLY A 327 -68.35 -71.39 46.42
N ALA A 328 -69.45 -71.72 47.10
CA ALA A 328 -69.95 -70.93 48.22
C ALA A 328 -68.99 -70.91 49.41
N PHE A 329 -68.34 -72.03 49.74
CA PHE A 329 -67.34 -72.07 50.82
C PHE A 329 -66.09 -71.24 50.49
N LEU A 330 -65.62 -71.26 49.24
CA LEU A 330 -64.50 -70.41 48.81
C LEU A 330 -64.88 -68.92 48.82
N ALA A 331 -66.08 -68.57 48.35
CA ALA A 331 -66.58 -67.20 48.39
C ALA A 331 -66.76 -66.70 49.83
N ALA A 332 -67.26 -67.54 50.74
CA ALA A 332 -67.39 -67.22 52.16
C ALA A 332 -66.03 -67.03 52.84
N GLY A 333 -65.02 -67.84 52.49
CA GLY A 333 -63.65 -67.68 53.01
C GLY A 333 -63.01 -66.36 52.59
N VAL A 334 -63.18 -65.95 51.32
CA VAL A 334 -62.69 -64.66 50.81
C VAL A 334 -63.46 -63.49 51.45
N ALA A 335 -64.78 -63.58 51.55
CA ALA A 335 -65.59 -62.56 52.20
C ALA A 335 -65.24 -62.42 53.70
N GLY A 336 -65.02 -63.53 54.40
CA GLY A 336 -64.58 -63.56 55.79
C GLY A 336 -63.24 -62.85 55.99
N PHE A 337 -62.25 -63.12 55.12
CA PHE A 337 -60.94 -62.46 55.14
C PHE A 337 -61.04 -60.93 55.00
N PHE A 338 -61.87 -60.45 54.07
CA PHE A 338 -62.08 -59.01 53.87
C PHE A 338 -62.92 -58.35 54.98
N LEU A 339 -63.87 -59.07 55.57
CA LEU A 339 -64.67 -58.55 56.69
C LEU A 339 -63.85 -58.44 57.97
N THR A 340 -62.98 -59.43 58.27
CA THR A 340 -62.04 -59.34 59.41
C THR A 340 -61.03 -58.21 59.26
N GLY A 341 -60.70 -57.81 58.04
CA GLY A 341 -59.82 -56.68 57.76
C GLY A 341 -60.48 -55.29 57.87
N ARG A 342 -61.82 -55.20 57.95
CA ARG A 342 -62.56 -53.93 57.83
C ARG A 342 -63.45 -53.59 59.02
N SER A 343 -63.89 -54.55 59.83
CA SER A 343 -64.58 -54.27 61.10
C SER A 343 -63.56 -54.17 62.23
N GLY A 344 -63.45 -53.02 62.89
CA GLY A 344 -62.60 -52.78 64.08
C GLY A 344 -63.05 -53.53 65.33
N PHE A 345 -63.31 -54.83 65.21
CA PHE A 345 -63.67 -55.75 66.29
C PHE A 345 -62.37 -56.24 66.93
N ARG A 346 -62.02 -55.68 68.09
CA ARG A 346 -60.89 -56.14 68.92
C ARG A 346 -61.33 -57.39 69.67
N PHE A 347 -60.85 -58.56 69.23
CA PHE A 347 -60.74 -59.71 70.11
C PHE A 347 -59.46 -59.52 70.92
N ASP A 348 -59.61 -59.14 72.18
CA ASP A 348 -58.49 -59.15 73.10
C ASP A 348 -58.05 -60.60 73.35
N GLU A 349 -56.72 -60.76 73.38
CA GLU A 349 -55.94 -61.81 74.06
C GLU A 349 -55.33 -63.02 73.33
N PHE A 350 -55.53 -63.36 72.05
CA PHE A 350 -54.77 -64.53 71.51
C PHE A 350 -54.33 -64.60 70.02
N MET A 351 -54.81 -63.79 69.07
CA MET A 351 -54.26 -63.76 67.69
C MET A 351 -54.52 -62.43 66.99
N GLY A 352 -53.60 -62.01 66.10
CA GLY A 352 -53.77 -60.79 65.30
C GLY A 352 -54.90 -60.92 64.26
N PRO A 353 -55.57 -59.80 63.87
CA PRO A 353 -56.70 -59.82 62.94
C PRO A 353 -56.34 -60.39 61.56
N VAL A 354 -55.07 -60.31 61.16
CA VAL A 354 -54.56 -60.88 59.91
C VAL A 354 -54.42 -62.41 60.01
N GLU A 355 -54.00 -62.93 61.17
CA GLU A 355 -53.81 -64.37 61.39
C GLU A 355 -55.15 -65.12 61.45
N LEU A 356 -56.16 -64.49 62.07
CA LEU A 356 -57.52 -65.02 62.11
C LEU A 356 -58.15 -65.10 60.71
N GLY A 357 -57.93 -64.08 59.87
CA GLY A 357 -58.39 -64.07 58.48
C GLY A 357 -57.76 -65.20 57.65
N ILE A 358 -56.46 -65.43 57.80
CA ILE A 358 -55.76 -66.52 57.11
C ILE A 358 -56.29 -67.89 57.58
N ALA A 359 -56.52 -68.07 58.89
CA ALA A 359 -57.06 -69.31 59.43
C ALA A 359 -58.46 -69.65 58.86
N VAL A 360 -59.36 -68.65 58.78
CA VAL A 360 -60.71 -68.83 58.19
C VAL A 360 -60.61 -69.24 56.72
N LEU A 361 -59.72 -68.61 55.95
CA LEU A 361 -59.56 -68.89 54.53
C LEU A 361 -59.03 -70.31 54.28
N VAL A 362 -58.06 -70.76 55.10
CA VAL A 362 -57.51 -72.13 55.03
C VAL A 362 -58.56 -73.18 55.38
N VAL A 363 -59.38 -72.95 56.41
CA VAL A 363 -60.45 -73.89 56.81
C VAL A 363 -61.52 -74.00 55.73
N CYS A 364 -61.96 -72.87 55.16
CA CYS A 364 -62.94 -72.88 54.07
C CYS A 364 -62.42 -73.59 52.81
N ALA A 365 -61.14 -73.43 52.46
CA ALA A 365 -60.53 -74.12 51.34
C ALA A 365 -60.45 -75.64 51.56
N ALA A 366 -60.11 -76.08 52.78
CA ALA A 366 -60.08 -77.50 53.12
C ALA A 366 -61.46 -78.16 53.03
N ILE A 367 -62.51 -77.47 53.49
CA ILE A 367 -63.91 -77.94 53.38
C ILE A 367 -64.34 -78.05 51.92
N ALA A 368 -64.01 -77.06 51.08
CA ALA A 368 -64.34 -77.09 49.65
C ALA A 368 -63.72 -78.30 48.93
N ILE A 369 -62.47 -78.65 49.26
CA ILE A 369 -61.78 -79.82 48.70
C ILE A 369 -62.47 -81.13 49.16
N LEU A 370 -62.85 -81.21 50.44
CA LEU A 370 -63.58 -82.36 51.00
C LEU A 370 -64.95 -82.57 50.32
N VAL A 371 -65.69 -81.49 50.05
CA VAL A 371 -66.98 -81.54 49.33
C VAL A 371 -66.79 -82.04 47.89
N ILE A 372 -65.70 -81.64 47.22
CA ILE A 372 -65.38 -82.12 45.86
C ILE A 372 -65.06 -83.62 45.87
N ILE A 373 -64.29 -84.09 46.84
CA ILE A 373 -63.90 -85.51 46.95
C ILE A 373 -65.13 -86.39 47.27
N PHE A 374 -66.01 -85.97 48.17
CA PHE A 374 -67.23 -86.72 48.52
C PHE A 374 -68.33 -86.69 47.45
N SER A 375 -68.27 -85.77 46.49
CA SER A 375 -69.22 -85.67 45.39
C SER A 375 -68.97 -86.69 44.27
N ILE A 376 -67.92 -87.49 44.37
CA ILE A 376 -67.53 -88.51 43.38
C ILE A 376 -67.68 -89.89 44.01
N ARG A 377 -68.83 -90.55 43.80
CA ARG A 377 -69.04 -91.96 44.21
C ARG A 377 -69.02 -92.90 43.00
N PRO A 378 -68.25 -94.00 43.04
CA PRO A 378 -68.30 -95.04 42.02
C PRO A 378 -69.43 -96.03 42.32
N SER A 379 -70.27 -96.31 41.32
CA SER A 379 -71.21 -97.43 41.34
C SER A 379 -70.85 -98.37 40.20
N GLY A 380 -70.37 -99.56 40.54
CA GLY A 380 -70.24 -100.66 39.59
C GLY A 380 -71.58 -101.35 39.41
N THR A 381 -71.78 -102.02 38.27
CA THR A 381 -72.46 -103.32 38.23
C THR A 381 -72.27 -104.03 36.89
N ASN A 382 -72.32 -105.33 37.04
CA ASN A 382 -71.93 -106.42 36.16
C ASN A 382 -73.13 -106.83 35.27
N ARG A 383 -72.87 -107.26 34.02
CA ARG A 383 -73.54 -108.37 33.25
C ARG A 383 -73.25 -108.18 31.75
N ARG A 384 -72.37 -108.94 31.10
CA ARG A 384 -72.38 -110.39 30.78
C ARG A 384 -73.62 -110.83 29.99
N GLY A 385 -73.42 -111.01 28.68
CA GLY A 385 -74.25 -111.89 27.84
C GLY A 385 -74.70 -111.31 26.50
N SER A 386 -73.79 -111.01 25.55
CA SER A 386 -74.12 -110.99 24.10
C SER A 386 -72.91 -110.82 23.16
N SER A 387 -71.67 -111.14 23.57
CA SER A 387 -70.47 -110.84 22.77
C SER A 387 -69.66 -112.06 22.31
N GLU A 388 -70.04 -113.28 22.67
CA GLU A 388 -69.27 -114.48 22.28
C GLU A 388 -69.39 -114.83 20.79
N ALA A 389 -70.47 -114.42 20.12
CA ALA A 389 -70.63 -114.60 18.68
C ALA A 389 -69.81 -113.58 17.86
N LEU A 390 -69.68 -112.35 18.35
CA LEU A 390 -68.89 -111.29 17.70
C LEU A 390 -67.37 -111.51 17.88
N VAL A 391 -66.96 -112.00 19.05
CA VAL A 391 -65.56 -112.30 19.37
C VAL A 391 -65.03 -113.51 18.59
N ARG A 392 -65.88 -114.46 18.18
CA ARG A 392 -65.48 -115.53 17.25
C ARG A 392 -65.20 -115.00 15.84
N ASN A 393 -66.10 -114.18 15.28
CA ASN A 393 -65.91 -113.61 13.95
C ASN A 393 -64.66 -112.71 13.87
N ILE A 394 -64.39 -111.91 14.90
CA ILE A 394 -63.19 -111.04 14.93
C ILE A 394 -61.90 -111.87 15.13
N ARG A 395 -61.94 -112.98 15.88
CA ARG A 395 -60.78 -113.86 16.07
C ARG A 395 -60.41 -114.61 14.78
N ASP A 396 -61.40 -115.01 14.00
CA ASP A 396 -61.17 -115.70 12.73
C ASP A 396 -60.66 -114.74 11.64
N GLU A 397 -61.11 -113.48 11.63
CA GLU A 397 -60.61 -112.45 10.71
C GLU A 397 -59.19 -111.95 11.07
N TRP A 398 -58.85 -111.89 12.36
CA TRP A 398 -57.49 -111.55 12.82
C TRP A 398 -56.45 -112.63 12.47
N ARG A 399 -56.80 -113.92 12.64
CA ARG A 399 -55.93 -115.04 12.23
C ARG A 399 -55.64 -115.02 10.74
N ALA A 400 -56.64 -114.70 9.92
CA ALA A 400 -56.50 -114.69 8.46
C ALA A 400 -55.56 -113.61 7.93
N ARG A 401 -55.37 -112.49 8.65
CA ARG A 401 -54.58 -111.33 8.17
C ARG A 401 -53.24 -111.10 8.83
N THR A 402 -53.01 -111.62 10.04
CA THR A 402 -51.76 -111.37 10.80
C THR A 402 -50.93 -112.63 11.08
N GLY A 403 -51.45 -113.83 10.77
CA GLY A 403 -50.73 -115.10 10.95
C GLY A 403 -50.42 -115.47 12.41
N GLY A 404 -50.86 -114.67 13.39
CA GLY A 404 -50.61 -114.87 14.82
C GLY A 404 -51.88 -115.14 15.63
N THR A 405 -51.74 -115.95 16.68
CA THR A 405 -52.82 -116.25 17.64
C THR A 405 -52.97 -115.11 18.65
N LEU A 406 -54.13 -114.45 18.66
CA LEU A 406 -54.53 -113.51 19.69
C LEU A 406 -54.62 -114.24 21.06
N SER A 407 -53.65 -114.02 21.94
CA SER A 407 -53.68 -114.55 23.30
C SER A 407 -54.73 -113.82 24.13
N SER A 408 -55.35 -114.55 25.07
CA SER A 408 -56.47 -114.08 25.89
C SER A 408 -56.14 -112.89 26.81
N GLU A 409 -54.87 -112.55 26.99
CA GLU A 409 -54.42 -111.47 27.89
C GLU A 409 -54.48 -110.08 27.23
N GLY A 410 -54.50 -109.98 25.90
CA GLY A 410 -54.60 -108.69 25.18
C GLY A 410 -56.01 -108.07 25.13
N LEU A 411 -57.04 -108.83 25.53
CA LEU A 411 -58.44 -108.40 25.49
C LEU A 411 -58.99 -107.95 26.85
N ASP A 412 -58.30 -108.26 27.96
CA ASP A 412 -58.69 -107.78 29.29
C ASP A 412 -58.28 -106.31 29.54
N GLY A 413 -57.36 -105.75 28.74
CA GLY A 413 -56.98 -104.33 28.77
C GLY A 413 -57.94 -103.37 28.05
N ILE A 414 -58.98 -103.89 27.38
CA ILE A 414 -60.02 -103.09 26.68
C ILE A 414 -61.31 -103.03 27.52
N ARG A 415 -61.26 -103.50 28.78
CA ARG A 415 -62.27 -103.21 29.80
C ARG A 415 -61.78 -102.07 30.71
N LEU A 416 -62.07 -100.82 30.31
CA LEU A 416 -62.43 -99.68 31.19
C LEU A 416 -62.78 -98.44 30.39
#